data_AF-A0A380MWP0-F1
#
_entry.id   AF-A0A380MWP0-F1
#
_cell.length_a   1.000
_cell.length_b   1.000
_cell.length_c   1.000
_cell.angle_alpha   90.00
_cell.angle_beta   90.00
_cell.angle_gamma   90.00
#
_symmetry.space_group_name_H-M   'P 1'
#
loop_
_entity.id
_entity.type
_entity.pdbx_description
1 polymer ?
#
loop_
_entity_poly.entity_id
_entity_poly.type
_entity_poly.pdbx_seq_one_letter_code
_entity_poly.pdbx_strand_id
1 'polypeptide(L)'
;MQKNKILTLFVGLFVLLAILGLFFLGFKASRLGGFHPGEVYELQALFGDASGLGKEAKVTLAGVQIGRVSSIELIPERAEAKITFEISQSVSLPIDSNARILTSGLLGERYIGITPGTSDKMLKNGDSLTRTGGAMVLEKMLQQISGFSSEFYPDQYYTVKARFSDITGLSSNAAVTQSGVQIGRITNIALDQKTFQAVVTMQIAKQYNQIPLDSSADILSSSLIGGKYIGITAGGDTQMMTDGDEFQYTNSSVVLEKVIQQFITNMSMKN
;
A
#
# COMPACT_ATOMS: atom_id res chain seq x y z
N MET A 1 -34.13 -63.70 9.18
CA MET A 1 -33.00 -62.82 9.61
C MET A 1 -31.76 -62.83 8.69
N GLN A 2 -31.52 -63.82 7.81
CA GLN A 2 -30.28 -63.84 7.00
C GLN A 2 -30.23 -62.88 5.80
N LYS A 3 -31.36 -62.54 5.17
CA LYS A 3 -31.38 -61.62 4.00
C LYS A 3 -30.86 -60.21 4.32
N ASN A 4 -31.05 -59.74 5.56
CA ASN A 4 -30.60 -58.41 5.96
C ASN A 4 -29.08 -58.34 6.14
N LYS A 5 -28.43 -59.45 6.55
CA LYS A 5 -26.96 -59.48 6.73
C LYS A 5 -26.21 -59.37 5.41
N ILE A 6 -26.71 -60.01 4.36
CA ILE A 6 -26.13 -59.95 3.00
C ILE A 6 -26.27 -58.52 2.45
N LEU A 7 -27.43 -57.89 2.62
CA LEU A 7 -27.65 -56.52 2.19
C LEU A 7 -26.70 -55.53 2.91
N THR A 8 -26.54 -55.67 4.23
CA THR A 8 -25.61 -54.84 5.00
C THR A 8 -24.15 -55.01 4.55
N LEU A 9 -23.72 -56.21 4.16
CA LEU A 9 -22.37 -56.46 3.64
C LEU A 9 -22.13 -55.75 2.29
N PHE A 10 -23.10 -55.81 1.38
CA PHE A 10 -23.00 -55.13 0.09
C PHE A 10 -23.01 -53.60 0.23
N VAL A 11 -23.85 -53.07 1.13
CA VAL A 11 -23.86 -51.64 1.45
C VAL A 11 -22.52 -51.20 2.06
N GLY A 12 -21.96 -51.99 2.98
CA GLY A 12 -20.65 -51.72 3.56
C GLY A 12 -19.52 -51.73 2.52
N LEU A 13 -19.50 -52.70 1.61
CA LEU A 13 -18.52 -52.78 0.53
C LEU A 13 -18.64 -51.60 -0.44
N PHE A 14 -19.85 -51.21 -0.79
CA PHE A 14 -20.10 -50.06 -1.67
C PHE A 14 -19.57 -48.76 -1.04
N VAL A 15 -19.85 -48.52 0.24
CA VAL A 15 -19.34 -47.36 0.98
C VAL A 15 -17.81 -47.38 1.06
N LEU A 16 -17.21 -48.54 1.33
CA LEU A 16 -15.74 -48.69 1.35
C LEU A 16 -15.12 -48.33 0.00
N LEU A 17 -15.68 -48.85 -1.10
CA LEU A 17 -15.20 -48.54 -2.45
C LEU A 17 -15.41 -47.07 -2.82
N ALA A 18 -16.50 -46.44 -2.37
CA ALA A 18 -16.73 -45.02 -2.55
C ALA A 18 -15.68 -44.18 -1.81
N ILE A 19 -15.32 -44.55 -0.57
CA ILE A 19 -14.26 -43.88 0.20
C ILE A 19 -12.89 -44.05 -0.48
N LEU A 20 -12.56 -45.27 -0.92
CA LEU A 20 -11.31 -45.52 -1.66
C LEU A 20 -11.28 -44.75 -2.99
N GLY A 21 -12.42 -44.66 -3.68
CA GLY A 21 -12.59 -43.87 -4.90
C GLY A 21 -12.38 -42.38 -4.64
N LEU A 22 -12.94 -41.82 -3.57
CA LEU A 22 -12.72 -40.44 -3.16
C LEU A 22 -11.27 -40.19 -2.75
N PHE A 23 -10.62 -41.14 -2.06
CA PHE A 23 -9.21 -41.04 -1.70
C PHE A 23 -8.32 -41.04 -2.95
N PHE A 24 -8.62 -41.91 -3.92
CA PHE A 24 -7.93 -41.97 -5.21
C PHE A 24 -8.15 -40.71 -6.05
N LEU A 25 -9.38 -40.18 -6.09
CA LEU A 25 -9.68 -38.90 -6.73
C LEU A 25 -8.97 -37.74 -6.04
N GLY A 26 -8.92 -37.71 -4.70
CA GLY A 26 -8.19 -36.70 -3.93
C GLY A 26 -6.69 -36.72 -4.24
N PHE A 27 -6.11 -37.91 -4.33
CA PHE A 27 -4.70 -38.09 -4.69
C PHE A 27 -4.42 -37.69 -6.15
N LYS A 28 -5.35 -37.96 -7.07
CA LYS A 28 -5.23 -37.55 -8.48
C LYS A 28 -5.47 -36.05 -8.68
N ALA A 29 -6.42 -35.46 -7.96
CA ALA A 29 -6.70 -34.03 -7.98
C ALA A 29 -5.52 -33.21 -7.45
N SER A 30 -4.85 -33.70 -6.40
CA SER A 30 -3.58 -33.15 -5.90
C SER A 30 -2.48 -33.17 -6.98
N ARG A 31 -2.48 -34.17 -7.87
CA ARG A 31 -1.53 -34.27 -9.00
C ARG A 31 -1.93 -33.52 -10.27
N LEU A 32 -3.20 -33.13 -10.43
CA LEU A 32 -3.73 -32.51 -11.66
C LEU A 32 -3.64 -30.97 -11.68
N GLY A 33 -3.35 -30.32 -10.55
CA GLY A 33 -3.31 -28.86 -10.44
C GLY A 33 -1.92 -28.20 -10.55
N GLY A 34 -0.85 -28.96 -10.77
CA GLY A 34 0.53 -28.49 -10.61
C GLY A 34 1.38 -28.52 -11.88
N PHE A 35 2.17 -27.46 -12.06
CA PHE A 35 3.35 -27.43 -12.96
C PHE A 35 4.24 -28.66 -12.67
N HIS A 36 4.39 -29.53 -13.67
CA HIS A 36 5.31 -30.68 -13.64
C HIS A 36 6.42 -30.43 -14.67
N PRO A 37 7.47 -29.70 -14.29
CA PRO A 37 8.69 -29.70 -15.09
C PRO A 37 9.26 -31.12 -15.04
N GLY A 38 9.79 -31.62 -16.16
CA GLY A 38 10.50 -32.90 -16.20
C GLY A 38 11.74 -32.85 -15.31
N GLU A 39 12.92 -32.67 -15.91
CA GLU A 39 14.11 -32.36 -15.12
C GLU A 39 14.09 -30.90 -14.65
N VAL A 40 14.53 -30.67 -13.41
CA VAL A 40 14.65 -29.35 -12.78
C VAL A 40 16.08 -29.09 -12.33
N TYR A 41 16.41 -27.82 -12.14
CA TYR A 41 17.58 -27.40 -11.39
C TYR A 41 17.15 -26.41 -10.30
N GLU A 42 17.85 -26.43 -9.18
CA GLU A 42 17.61 -25.57 -8.04
C GLU A 42 18.42 -24.29 -8.13
N LEU A 43 17.82 -23.19 -7.68
CA LEU A 43 18.48 -21.90 -7.50
C LEU A 43 18.14 -21.36 -6.11
N GLN A 44 19.00 -20.47 -5.62
CA GLN A 44 18.86 -19.85 -4.30
C GLN A 44 18.82 -18.33 -4.40
N ALA A 45 18.04 -17.67 -3.55
CA ALA A 45 17.99 -16.21 -3.47
C ALA A 45 17.74 -15.75 -2.04
N LEU A 46 18.33 -14.61 -1.67
CA LEU A 46 18.18 -14.01 -0.35
C LEU A 46 17.24 -12.81 -0.43
N PHE A 47 16.23 -12.73 0.43
CA PHE A 47 15.30 -11.61 0.48
C PHE A 47 15.23 -11.04 1.89
N GLY A 48 15.22 -9.72 2.02
CA GLY A 48 15.02 -9.06 3.32
C GLY A 48 13.59 -9.20 3.86
N ASP A 49 12.62 -9.54 3.01
CA ASP A 49 11.24 -9.84 3.41
C ASP A 49 10.63 -10.89 2.49
N ALA A 50 10.22 -12.02 3.08
CA ALA A 50 9.50 -13.11 2.41
C ALA A 50 8.06 -13.27 2.93
N SER A 51 7.55 -12.28 3.67
CA SER A 51 6.21 -12.33 4.26
C SER A 51 5.14 -12.56 3.19
N GLY A 52 4.24 -13.51 3.44
CA GLY A 52 3.16 -13.88 2.53
C GLY A 52 3.58 -14.74 1.34
N LEU A 53 4.87 -15.05 1.17
CA LEU A 53 5.32 -16.04 0.19
C LEU A 53 5.22 -17.44 0.81
N GLY A 54 4.50 -18.34 0.15
CA GLY A 54 4.32 -19.72 0.60
C GLY A 54 5.31 -20.69 -0.04
N LYS A 55 5.47 -21.86 0.58
CA LYS A 55 6.02 -23.04 -0.09
C LYS A 55 5.13 -23.39 -1.29
N GLU A 56 5.70 -23.91 -2.38
CA GLU A 56 5.03 -24.17 -3.66
C GLU A 56 4.56 -22.92 -4.41
N ALA A 57 4.88 -21.71 -3.93
CA ALA A 57 4.58 -20.48 -4.67
C ALA A 57 5.23 -20.51 -6.05
N LYS A 58 4.51 -19.98 -7.05
CA LYS A 58 4.95 -20.03 -8.45
C LYS A 58 6.23 -19.22 -8.65
N VAL A 59 7.11 -19.72 -9.50
CA VAL A 59 8.21 -18.94 -10.06
C VAL A 59 7.92 -18.71 -11.53
N THR A 60 7.95 -17.45 -11.96
CA THR A 60 7.50 -17.03 -13.28
C THR A 60 8.55 -16.22 -14.02
N LEU A 61 8.55 -16.30 -15.34
CA LEU A 61 9.31 -15.44 -16.23
C LEU A 61 8.35 -14.90 -17.29
N ALA A 62 8.31 -13.58 -17.46
CA ALA A 62 7.34 -12.89 -18.34
C ALA A 62 5.88 -13.33 -18.11
N GLY A 63 5.51 -13.63 -16.86
CA GLY A 63 4.17 -14.09 -16.48
C GLY A 63 3.90 -15.59 -16.72
N VAL A 64 4.83 -16.32 -17.33
CA VAL A 64 4.72 -17.77 -17.54
C VAL A 64 5.37 -18.50 -16.37
N GLN A 65 4.68 -19.49 -15.81
CA GLN A 65 5.26 -20.32 -14.75
C GLN A 65 6.39 -21.21 -15.29
N ILE A 66 7.58 -21.07 -14.72
CA ILE A 66 8.79 -21.82 -15.08
C ILE A 66 9.33 -22.67 -13.92
N GLY A 67 8.75 -22.52 -12.72
CA GLY A 67 9.25 -23.13 -11.50
C GLY A 67 8.31 -22.99 -10.30
N ARG A 68 8.83 -23.38 -9.13
CA ARG A 68 8.16 -23.27 -7.83
C ARG A 68 9.17 -23.09 -6.68
N VAL A 69 8.72 -22.48 -5.59
CA VAL A 69 9.47 -22.39 -4.34
C VAL A 69 9.48 -23.74 -3.64
N SER A 70 10.68 -24.27 -3.37
CA SER A 70 10.87 -25.55 -2.68
C SER A 70 11.04 -25.37 -1.17
N SER A 71 11.81 -24.37 -0.72
CA SER A 71 12.00 -24.06 0.71
C SER A 71 12.16 -22.56 0.99
N ILE A 72 11.81 -22.17 2.22
CA ILE A 72 12.01 -20.84 2.77
C ILE A 72 12.62 -21.02 4.16
N GLU A 73 13.81 -20.47 4.38
CA GLU A 73 14.58 -20.61 5.61
C GLU A 73 15.05 -19.22 6.06
N LEU A 74 14.86 -18.89 7.34
CA LEU A 74 15.42 -17.66 7.91
C LEU A 74 16.91 -17.86 8.18
N ILE A 75 17.74 -16.89 7.78
CA ILE A 75 19.15 -16.77 8.19
C ILE A 75 19.21 -15.73 9.31
N PRO A 76 19.24 -16.13 10.60
CA PRO A 76 19.12 -15.21 11.73
C PRO A 76 20.26 -14.20 11.77
N GLU A 77 21.47 -14.58 11.36
CA GLU A 77 22.67 -13.74 11.41
C GLU A 77 22.59 -12.56 10.42
N ARG A 78 21.75 -12.68 9.37
CA ARG A 78 21.59 -11.66 8.31
C ARG A 78 20.24 -10.97 8.34
N ALA A 79 19.29 -11.46 9.15
CA ALA A 79 17.88 -11.05 9.11
C ALA A 79 17.28 -11.14 7.68
N GLU A 80 17.67 -12.16 6.92
CA GLU A 80 17.21 -12.41 5.55
C GLU A 80 16.58 -13.80 5.44
N ALA A 81 15.60 -13.94 4.56
CA ALA A 81 15.04 -15.23 4.16
C ALA A 81 15.81 -15.79 2.96
N LYS A 82 16.39 -16.98 3.13
CA LYS A 82 16.91 -17.81 2.05
C LYS A 82 15.77 -18.58 1.42
N ILE A 83 15.60 -18.39 0.13
CA ILE A 83 14.56 -19.06 -0.66
C ILE A 83 15.24 -19.97 -1.65
N THR A 84 14.90 -21.25 -1.61
CA THR A 84 15.29 -22.24 -2.61
C THR A 84 14.11 -22.46 -3.54
N PHE A 85 14.37 -22.50 -4.85
CA PHE A 85 13.33 -22.77 -5.82
C PHE A 85 13.84 -23.59 -7.01
N GLU A 86 12.95 -24.39 -7.55
CA GLU A 86 13.19 -25.30 -8.66
C GLU A 86 12.72 -24.64 -9.96
N ILE A 87 13.57 -24.66 -10.99
CA ILE A 87 13.28 -24.18 -12.35
C ILE A 87 13.35 -25.35 -13.32
N SER A 88 12.46 -25.37 -14.31
CA SER A 88 12.54 -26.35 -15.40
C SER A 88 13.87 -26.24 -16.17
N GLN A 89 14.54 -27.36 -16.44
CA GLN A 89 15.74 -27.37 -17.29
C GLN A 89 15.52 -26.83 -18.71
N SER A 90 14.28 -26.78 -19.19
CA SER A 90 13.95 -26.16 -20.48
C SER A 90 14.19 -24.64 -20.52
N VAL A 91 14.42 -24.01 -19.36
CA VAL A 91 14.64 -22.57 -19.21
C VAL A 91 16.04 -22.33 -18.65
N SER A 92 16.88 -21.63 -19.40
CA SER A 92 18.20 -21.19 -18.94
C SER A 92 18.17 -19.71 -18.57
N LEU A 93 18.68 -19.37 -17.39
CA LEU A 93 18.65 -18.01 -16.85
C LEU A 93 20.07 -17.43 -16.81
N PRO A 94 20.31 -16.21 -17.33
CA PRO A 94 21.58 -15.52 -17.17
C PRO A 94 21.99 -15.34 -15.69
N ILE A 95 23.29 -15.37 -15.38
CA ILE A 95 23.81 -15.18 -14.01
C ILE A 95 23.42 -13.83 -13.39
N ASP A 96 23.10 -12.85 -14.22
CA ASP A 96 22.73 -11.51 -13.81
C ASP A 96 21.20 -11.31 -13.78
N SER A 97 20.42 -12.40 -13.83
CA SER A 97 18.97 -12.37 -13.65
C SER A 97 18.58 -11.79 -12.28
N ASN A 98 17.41 -11.15 -12.23
CA ASN A 98 16.84 -10.56 -11.03
C ASN A 98 15.60 -11.33 -10.57
N ALA A 99 15.50 -11.64 -9.28
CA ALA A 99 14.31 -12.24 -8.68
C ALA A 99 13.55 -11.23 -7.82
N ARG A 100 12.24 -11.15 -7.99
CA ARG A 100 11.36 -10.30 -7.17
C ARG A 100 10.21 -11.10 -6.62
N ILE A 101 9.86 -10.86 -5.36
CA ILE A 101 8.57 -11.32 -4.83
C ILE A 101 7.50 -10.35 -5.36
N LEU A 102 6.44 -10.87 -5.97
CA LEU A 102 5.35 -10.10 -6.56
C LEU A 102 4.02 -10.61 -6.00
N THR A 103 2.98 -9.80 -6.11
CA THR A 103 1.63 -10.12 -5.62
C THR A 103 0.70 -10.33 -6.81
N SER A 104 -0.07 -11.42 -6.79
CA SER A 104 -1.09 -11.75 -7.79
C SER A 104 -2.49 -11.37 -7.31
N GLY A 105 -3.24 -10.71 -8.17
CA GLY A 105 -4.66 -10.39 -7.96
C GLY A 105 -4.93 -9.50 -6.75
N LEU A 106 -6.21 -9.40 -6.37
CA LEU A 106 -6.67 -8.59 -5.23
C LEU A 106 -6.48 -9.29 -3.87
N LEU A 107 -6.38 -10.62 -3.86
CA LEU A 107 -6.34 -11.43 -2.65
C LEU A 107 -4.93 -11.58 -2.06
N GLY A 108 -3.89 -11.12 -2.76
CA GLY A 108 -2.58 -10.97 -2.15
C GLY A 108 -1.65 -12.17 -2.23
N GLU A 109 -1.95 -13.20 -3.05
CA GLU A 109 -1.05 -14.36 -3.20
C GLU A 109 0.31 -13.94 -3.76
N ARG A 110 1.40 -14.32 -3.10
CA ARG A 110 2.74 -13.92 -3.53
C ARG A 110 3.44 -15.02 -4.32
N TYR A 111 4.23 -14.59 -5.29
CA TYR A 111 4.98 -15.46 -6.20
C TYR A 111 6.33 -14.82 -6.54
N ILE A 112 7.26 -15.57 -7.12
CA ILE A 112 8.55 -15.03 -7.59
C ILE A 112 8.46 -14.73 -9.08
N GLY A 113 8.78 -13.49 -9.46
CA GLY A 113 9.02 -13.09 -10.83
C GLY A 113 10.52 -12.99 -11.12
N ILE A 114 10.96 -13.61 -12.21
CA ILE A 114 12.34 -13.55 -12.70
C ILE A 114 12.38 -12.63 -13.92
N THR A 115 13.31 -11.66 -13.91
CA THR A 115 13.66 -10.85 -15.07
C THR A 115 15.07 -11.26 -15.53
N PRO A 116 15.25 -11.75 -16.77
CA PRO A 116 16.55 -12.12 -17.27
C PRO A 116 17.45 -10.88 -17.41
N GLY A 117 18.74 -11.08 -17.18
CA GLY A 117 19.75 -10.06 -17.44
C GLY A 117 20.32 -10.17 -18.87
N THR A 118 21.53 -9.64 -19.06
CA THR A 118 22.18 -9.54 -20.37
C THR A 118 23.47 -10.35 -20.47
N SER A 119 23.83 -11.09 -19.43
CA SER A 119 25.04 -11.91 -19.41
C SER A 119 24.93 -13.12 -20.34
N ASP A 120 26.01 -13.42 -21.05
CA ASP A 120 26.15 -14.66 -21.84
C ASP A 120 26.38 -15.91 -20.98
N LYS A 121 26.74 -15.72 -19.70
CA LYS A 121 26.88 -16.82 -18.72
C LYS A 121 25.54 -17.15 -18.09
N MET A 122 25.25 -18.44 -17.97
CA MET A 122 24.01 -18.98 -17.41
C MET A 122 24.19 -19.55 -16.00
N LEU A 123 23.15 -19.43 -15.19
CA LEU A 123 23.05 -20.07 -13.87
C LEU A 123 23.00 -21.59 -14.02
N LYS A 124 23.61 -22.27 -13.05
CA LYS A 124 23.64 -23.73 -12.92
C LYS A 124 22.90 -24.17 -11.66
N ASN A 125 22.68 -25.47 -11.56
CA ASN A 125 22.10 -26.07 -10.38
C ASN A 125 22.88 -25.70 -9.11
N GLY A 126 22.17 -25.17 -8.11
CA GLY A 126 22.71 -24.71 -6.84
C GLY A 126 23.22 -23.27 -6.83
N ASP A 127 23.23 -22.57 -7.98
CA ASP A 127 23.68 -21.19 -8.03
C ASP A 127 22.71 -20.24 -7.32
N SER A 128 23.23 -19.08 -6.89
CA SER A 128 22.44 -18.06 -6.23
C SER A 128 22.27 -16.81 -7.08
N LEU A 129 21.04 -16.28 -7.14
CA LEU A 129 20.79 -14.97 -7.72
C LEU A 129 21.20 -13.88 -6.73
N THR A 130 22.10 -13.01 -7.18
CA THR A 130 22.64 -11.93 -6.34
C THR A 130 21.75 -10.69 -6.31
N ARG A 131 20.86 -10.53 -7.29
CA ARG A 131 19.95 -9.38 -7.38
C ARG A 131 18.54 -9.79 -7.01
N THR A 132 18.13 -9.45 -5.80
CA THR A 132 16.80 -9.73 -5.28
C THR A 132 16.07 -8.43 -4.93
N GLY A 133 14.74 -8.45 -5.01
CA GLY A 133 13.88 -7.33 -4.64
C GLY A 133 12.61 -7.80 -3.94
N GLY A 134 12.20 -7.11 -2.89
CA GLY A 134 10.91 -7.37 -2.25
C GLY A 134 9.74 -6.95 -3.14
N ALA A 135 8.54 -7.43 -2.82
CA ALA A 135 7.34 -6.87 -3.41
C ALA A 135 7.26 -5.39 -3.05
N MET A 136 6.93 -4.55 -4.03
CA MET A 136 6.53 -3.19 -3.73
C MET A 136 5.24 -3.30 -2.92
N VAL A 137 5.38 -3.05 -1.62
CA VAL A 137 4.28 -3.00 -0.66
C VAL A 137 3.31 -1.93 -1.16
N LEU A 138 2.00 -2.20 -1.20
CA LEU A 138 0.99 -1.26 -1.69
C LEU A 138 1.15 0.09 -1.01
N GLU A 139 1.53 0.11 0.27
CA GLU A 139 1.84 1.29 1.06
C GLU A 139 3.05 2.07 0.53
N LYS A 140 4.10 1.38 0.05
CA LYS A 140 5.22 2.03 -0.65
C LYS A 140 4.83 2.51 -2.03
N MET A 141 3.97 1.79 -2.75
CA MET A 141 3.39 2.27 -4.00
C MET A 141 2.45 3.45 -3.77
N LEU A 142 1.67 3.46 -2.69
CA LEU A 142 0.82 4.57 -2.28
C LEU A 142 1.68 5.75 -1.87
N GLN A 143 2.81 5.54 -1.17
CA GLN A 143 3.80 6.58 -0.89
C GLN A 143 4.44 7.15 -2.18
N GLN A 144 4.69 6.28 -3.16
CA GLN A 144 5.29 6.65 -4.45
C GLN A 144 4.26 7.29 -5.42
N ILE A 145 2.99 6.89 -5.33
CA ILE A 145 1.83 7.45 -6.05
C ILE A 145 1.39 8.77 -5.39
N SER A 146 1.45 8.88 -4.06
CA SER A 146 1.29 10.15 -3.34
C SER A 146 2.43 11.12 -3.64
N GLY A 147 3.57 10.62 -4.14
CA GLY A 147 4.68 11.44 -4.67
C GLY A 147 4.44 12.07 -6.04
N PHE A 148 3.27 11.87 -6.68
CA PHE A 148 2.94 12.47 -7.99
C PHE A 148 2.18 13.80 -7.93
N SER A 149 1.82 14.33 -6.75
CA SER A 149 1.64 15.78 -6.65
C SER A 149 3.05 16.37 -6.52
N SER A 150 3.51 17.13 -7.50
CA SER A 150 4.71 17.97 -7.38
C SER A 150 4.71 18.66 -6.02
N GLU A 151 5.48 18.14 -5.06
CA GLU A 151 5.43 18.67 -3.71
C GLU A 151 6.00 20.09 -3.77
N PHE A 152 5.12 21.08 -3.58
CA PHE A 152 5.50 22.48 -3.51
C PHE A 152 6.35 22.70 -2.26
N TYR A 153 7.66 22.48 -2.39
CA TYR A 153 8.67 22.83 -1.39
C TYR A 153 9.36 24.11 -1.84
N PRO A 154 9.00 25.28 -1.31
CA PRO A 154 9.72 26.50 -1.63
C PRO A 154 11.14 26.47 -1.05
N ASP A 155 12.16 26.75 -1.87
CA ASP A 155 13.56 26.85 -1.44
C ASP A 155 13.78 27.97 -0.40
N GLN A 156 12.95 29.00 -0.45
CA GLN A 156 12.93 30.13 0.48
C GLN A 156 11.50 30.31 0.98
N TYR A 157 11.31 30.33 2.30
CA TYR A 157 9.99 30.44 2.92
C TYR A 157 10.03 31.29 4.19
N TYR A 158 8.85 31.69 4.63
CA TYR A 158 8.58 32.14 5.99
C TYR A 158 7.44 31.31 6.58
N THR A 159 7.38 31.27 7.90
CA THR A 159 6.47 30.43 8.67
C THR A 159 5.36 31.30 9.24
N VAL A 160 4.13 30.83 9.16
CA VAL A 160 2.98 31.46 9.82
C VAL A 160 2.14 30.40 10.52
N LYS A 161 1.33 30.81 11.50
CA LYS A 161 0.50 29.92 12.31
C LYS A 161 -0.97 30.28 12.19
N ALA A 162 -1.85 29.30 12.38
CA ALA A 162 -3.28 29.51 12.52
C ALA A 162 -3.85 28.53 13.56
N ARG A 163 -4.88 28.96 14.28
CA ARG A 163 -5.55 28.14 15.31
C ARG A 163 -6.95 27.76 14.87
N PHE A 164 -7.28 26.48 14.95
CA PHE A 164 -8.59 25.97 14.59
C PHE A 164 -9.21 25.19 15.73
N SER A 165 -10.53 25.25 15.85
CA SER A 165 -11.30 24.44 16.79
C SER A 165 -11.52 23.01 16.28
N ASP A 166 -11.54 22.80 14.96
CA ASP A 166 -11.71 21.49 14.33
C ASP A 166 -10.93 21.46 13.01
N ILE A 167 -10.05 20.46 12.88
CA ILE A 167 -9.20 20.22 11.72
C ILE A 167 -9.51 18.88 11.05
N THR A 168 -10.64 18.26 11.36
CA THR A 168 -10.99 16.92 10.86
C THR A 168 -10.87 16.85 9.34
N GLY A 169 -10.02 15.93 8.86
CA GLY A 169 -9.73 15.73 7.43
C GLY A 169 -8.58 16.59 6.87
N LEU A 170 -7.97 17.46 7.68
CA LEU A 170 -6.74 18.18 7.35
C LEU A 170 -5.53 17.32 7.73
N SER A 171 -4.58 17.16 6.81
CA SER A 171 -3.36 16.39 7.05
C SER A 171 -2.13 17.30 7.15
N SER A 172 -1.07 16.78 7.79
CA SER A 172 0.28 17.30 7.55
C SER A 172 0.58 17.20 6.04
N ASN A 173 1.30 18.19 5.49
CA ASN A 173 1.55 18.39 4.05
C ASN A 173 0.38 18.87 3.18
N ALA A 174 -0.82 19.10 3.75
CA ALA A 174 -1.89 19.69 2.96
C ALA A 174 -1.47 21.08 2.41
N ALA A 175 -1.99 21.41 1.23
CA ALA A 175 -1.66 22.66 0.55
C ALA A 175 -2.13 23.89 1.34
N VAL A 176 -1.38 24.98 1.20
CA VAL A 176 -1.84 26.31 1.57
C VAL A 176 -1.98 27.11 0.28
N THR A 177 -3.17 27.62 0.03
CA THR A 177 -3.53 28.25 -1.24
C THR A 177 -4.03 29.66 -1.00
N GLN A 178 -3.86 30.54 -1.98
CA GLN A 178 -4.50 31.85 -2.04
C GLN A 178 -5.14 32.00 -3.41
N SER A 179 -6.44 32.31 -3.45
CA SER A 179 -7.22 32.40 -4.68
C SER A 179 -7.10 31.15 -5.59
N GLY A 180 -6.96 29.97 -4.99
CA GLY A 180 -6.82 28.68 -5.69
C GLY A 180 -5.40 28.35 -6.17
N VAL A 181 -4.43 29.25 -5.99
CA VAL A 181 -3.01 29.00 -6.30
C VAL A 181 -2.30 28.50 -5.06
N GLN A 182 -1.56 27.40 -5.16
CA GLN A 182 -0.74 26.92 -4.04
C GLN A 182 0.45 27.85 -3.82
N ILE A 183 0.52 28.42 -2.61
CA ILE A 183 1.57 29.36 -2.19
C ILE A 183 2.41 28.81 -1.04
N GLY A 184 1.98 27.68 -0.45
CA GLY A 184 2.61 27.08 0.70
C GLY A 184 2.10 25.69 1.01
N ARG A 185 2.43 25.24 2.22
CA ARG A 185 2.01 23.93 2.76
C ARG A 185 2.01 23.92 4.28
N ILE A 186 1.27 22.98 4.84
CA ILE A 186 1.29 22.67 6.27
C ILE A 186 2.50 21.81 6.59
N THR A 187 3.26 22.19 7.62
CA THR A 187 4.42 21.43 8.09
C THR A 187 4.22 20.78 9.45
N ASN A 188 3.38 21.37 10.30
CA ASN A 188 3.10 20.83 11.62
C ASN A 188 1.66 21.10 12.04
N ILE A 189 1.08 20.16 12.76
CA ILE A 189 -0.20 20.28 13.43
C ILE A 189 0.02 19.80 14.86
N ALA A 190 -0.27 20.66 15.84
CA ALA A 190 -0.14 20.34 17.26
C ALA A 190 -1.41 20.76 18.01
N LEU A 191 -1.70 20.10 19.13
CA LEU A 191 -2.78 20.51 20.03
C LEU A 191 -2.21 21.40 21.14
N ASP A 192 -2.73 22.61 21.27
CA ASP A 192 -2.46 23.43 22.46
C ASP A 192 -3.32 22.92 23.63
N GLN A 193 -2.67 22.32 24.62
CA GLN A 193 -3.37 21.68 25.75
C GLN A 193 -4.03 22.68 26.72
N LYS A 194 -3.76 23.98 26.60
CA LYS A 194 -4.39 25.01 27.44
C LYS A 194 -5.70 25.49 26.81
N THR A 195 -5.70 25.71 25.50
CA THR A 195 -6.85 26.24 24.76
C THR A 195 -7.66 25.16 24.05
N PHE A 196 -7.13 23.94 23.96
CA PHE A 196 -7.66 22.81 23.21
C PHE A 196 -7.86 23.09 21.70
N GLN A 197 -7.17 24.10 21.18
CA GLN A 197 -7.17 24.41 19.75
C GLN A 197 -6.02 23.71 19.03
N ALA A 198 -6.27 23.29 17.80
CA ALA A 198 -5.23 22.82 16.91
C ALA A 198 -4.43 24.03 16.40
N VAL A 199 -3.12 24.03 16.65
CA VAL A 199 -2.16 25.00 16.10
C VAL A 199 -1.56 24.40 14.85
N VAL A 200 -1.85 25.02 13.71
CA VAL A 200 -1.34 24.62 12.40
C VAL A 200 -0.18 25.55 12.03
N THR A 201 0.98 24.97 11.77
CA THR A 201 2.17 25.70 11.28
C THR A 201 2.29 25.51 9.77
N MET A 202 2.43 26.61 9.05
CA MET A 202 2.47 26.67 7.59
C MET A 202 3.78 27.29 7.11
N GLN A 203 4.33 26.76 6.03
CA GLN A 203 5.41 27.39 5.27
C GLN A 203 4.82 28.05 4.02
N ILE A 204 5.07 29.34 3.86
CA ILE A 204 4.68 30.13 2.68
C ILE A 204 5.94 30.50 1.90
N ALA A 205 5.92 30.33 0.58
CA ALA A 205 7.07 30.69 -0.24
C ALA A 205 7.34 32.19 -0.15
N LYS A 206 8.61 32.56 0.00
CA LYS A 206 9.03 33.95 0.27
C LYS A 206 8.65 34.94 -0.85
N GLN A 207 8.42 34.44 -2.06
CA GLN A 207 7.92 35.24 -3.19
C GLN A 207 6.46 35.72 -3.00
N TYR A 208 5.70 35.10 -2.10
CA TYR A 208 4.32 35.46 -1.75
C TYR A 208 4.27 36.20 -0.40
N ASN A 209 5.08 37.24 -0.23
CA ASN A 209 5.23 38.00 1.03
C ASN A 209 4.25 39.19 1.17
N GLN A 210 3.18 39.22 0.39
CA GLN A 210 2.18 40.29 0.38
C GLN A 210 0.85 39.81 0.95
N ILE A 211 0.89 39.13 2.10
CA ILE A 211 -0.29 38.68 2.83
C ILE A 211 -0.55 39.71 3.94
N PRO A 212 -1.62 40.51 3.88
CA PRO A 212 -1.97 41.46 4.94
C PRO A 212 -2.17 40.80 6.31
N LEU A 213 -1.86 41.50 7.39
CA LEU A 213 -1.93 40.99 8.76
C LEU A 213 -3.36 40.60 9.19
N ASP A 214 -4.37 41.25 8.61
CA ASP A 214 -5.80 41.00 8.83
C ASP A 214 -6.39 39.94 7.89
N SER A 215 -5.55 39.20 7.16
CA SER A 215 -6.00 38.08 6.32
C SER A 215 -6.65 36.95 7.15
N SER A 216 -7.49 36.13 6.52
CA SER A 216 -8.08 34.94 7.13
C SER A 216 -7.49 33.65 6.59
N ALA A 217 -7.49 32.60 7.43
CA ALA A 217 -7.15 31.23 7.05
C ALA A 217 -8.35 30.29 7.23
N ASP A 218 -8.75 29.64 6.15
CA ASP A 218 -9.99 28.86 6.08
C ASP A 218 -9.68 27.41 5.70
N ILE A 219 -10.24 26.42 6.41
CA ILE A 219 -10.09 25.01 6.02
C ILE A 219 -11.15 24.68 4.96
N LEU A 220 -10.69 24.39 3.75
CA LEU A 220 -11.52 24.13 2.58
C LEU A 220 -11.34 22.69 2.08
N SER A 221 -12.33 22.17 1.36
CA SER A 221 -12.30 20.83 0.75
C SER A 221 -12.03 20.94 -0.75
N SER A 222 -11.12 20.11 -1.29
CA SER A 222 -10.76 20.17 -2.72
C SER A 222 -11.85 19.62 -3.65
N SER A 223 -12.73 18.74 -3.15
CA SER A 223 -13.92 18.16 -3.81
C SER A 223 -14.61 17.18 -2.83
N LEU A 224 -15.65 16.45 -3.28
CA LEU A 224 -16.36 15.42 -2.50
C LEU A 224 -15.44 14.26 -2.04
N ILE A 225 -14.37 13.99 -2.79
CA ILE A 225 -13.39 12.92 -2.53
C ILE A 225 -11.96 13.45 -2.29
N GLY A 226 -11.79 14.77 -2.31
CA GLY A 226 -10.48 15.41 -2.17
C GLY A 226 -10.12 15.66 -0.71
N GLY A 227 -8.82 15.70 -0.41
CA GLY A 227 -8.32 16.14 0.90
C GLY A 227 -8.66 17.60 1.20
N LYS A 228 -8.55 17.98 2.47
CA LYS A 228 -8.70 19.37 2.91
C LYS A 228 -7.40 20.15 2.77
N TYR A 229 -7.51 21.45 2.61
CA TYR A 229 -6.40 22.39 2.48
C TYR A 229 -6.73 23.70 3.21
N ILE A 230 -5.73 24.56 3.40
CA ILE A 230 -5.96 25.91 3.93
C ILE A 230 -6.03 26.90 2.76
N GLY A 231 -7.13 27.62 2.67
CA GLY A 231 -7.28 28.81 1.82
C GLY A 231 -6.98 30.07 2.60
N ILE A 232 -6.21 30.98 2.03
CA ILE A 232 -5.95 32.31 2.58
C ILE A 232 -6.78 33.32 1.79
N THR A 233 -7.55 34.13 2.52
CA THR A 233 -8.26 35.28 1.97
C THR A 233 -7.56 36.55 2.44
N ALA A 234 -7.05 37.34 1.50
CA ALA A 234 -6.34 38.57 1.83
C ALA A 234 -7.28 39.61 2.44
N GLY A 235 -6.83 40.25 3.52
CA GLY A 235 -7.49 41.41 4.11
C GLY A 235 -7.07 42.73 3.46
N GLY A 236 -7.28 43.84 4.17
CA GLY A 236 -6.99 45.20 3.70
C GLY A 236 -5.89 45.93 4.47
N ASP A 237 -5.24 45.28 5.44
CA ASP A 237 -4.18 45.91 6.21
C ASP A 237 -2.97 46.27 5.33
N THR A 238 -2.35 47.40 5.67
CA THR A 238 -1.09 47.85 5.08
C THR A 238 0.11 47.10 5.63
N GLN A 239 -0.01 46.51 6.83
CA GLN A 239 1.02 45.66 7.42
C GLN A 239 0.92 44.24 6.86
N MET A 240 2.06 43.67 6.49
CA MET A 240 2.14 42.31 5.94
C MET A 240 2.60 41.33 7.01
N MET A 241 2.15 40.10 6.91
CA MET A 241 2.64 38.99 7.73
C MET A 241 4.13 38.73 7.48
N THR A 242 4.82 38.40 8.56
CA THR A 242 6.24 38.07 8.62
C THR A 242 6.45 36.69 9.26
N ASP A 243 7.70 36.24 9.32
CA ASP A 243 8.06 34.94 9.89
C ASP A 243 7.68 34.87 11.38
N GLY A 244 6.86 33.87 11.72
CA GLY A 244 6.36 33.62 13.07
C GLY A 244 4.96 34.15 13.35
N ASP A 245 4.40 34.98 12.47
CA ASP A 245 3.09 35.61 12.69
C ASP A 245 1.94 34.59 12.69
N GLU A 246 0.85 34.96 13.38
CA GLU A 246 -0.34 34.12 13.55
C GLU A 246 -1.56 34.80 12.96
N PHE A 247 -2.35 34.06 12.17
CA PHE A 247 -3.62 34.51 11.63
C PHE A 247 -4.61 34.80 12.76
N GLN A 248 -5.18 36.00 12.76
CA GLN A 248 -6.19 36.41 13.74
C GLN A 248 -7.58 35.85 13.43
N TYR A 249 -7.86 35.60 12.15
CA TYR A 249 -9.15 35.14 11.68
C TYR A 249 -9.03 33.76 11.06
N THR A 250 -9.80 32.81 11.59
CA THR A 250 -9.78 31.42 11.14
C THR A 250 -11.19 30.83 11.07
N ASN A 251 -11.49 30.09 10.00
CA ASN A 251 -12.71 29.30 9.94
C ASN A 251 -12.41 27.81 9.80
N SER A 252 -12.87 27.03 10.78
CA SER A 252 -12.83 25.56 10.74
C SER A 252 -13.76 25.04 9.65
N SER A 253 -13.41 23.91 9.05
CA SER A 253 -14.25 23.29 8.01
C SER A 253 -15.60 22.87 8.57
N VAL A 254 -16.67 23.16 7.83
CA VAL A 254 -18.01 22.68 8.16
C VAL A 254 -18.08 21.17 7.92
N VAL A 255 -18.38 20.42 8.97
CA VAL A 255 -18.63 18.97 8.89
C VAL A 255 -19.99 18.78 8.21
N LEU A 256 -19.98 18.38 6.93
CA LEU A 256 -21.19 18.28 6.11
C LEU A 256 -22.22 17.33 6.73
N GLU A 257 -21.77 16.28 7.40
CA GLU A 257 -22.61 15.34 8.15
C GLU A 257 -23.41 16.05 9.25
N LYS A 258 -22.79 17.00 9.96
CA LYS A 258 -23.50 17.80 10.99
C LYS A 258 -24.56 18.69 10.35
N VAL A 259 -24.26 19.30 9.20
CA VAL A 259 -25.22 20.13 8.46
C VAL A 259 -26.39 19.29 7.95
N ILE A 260 -26.12 18.12 7.37
CA ILE A 260 -27.15 17.20 6.88
C ILE A 260 -28.00 16.69 8.05
N GLN A 261 -27.39 16.29 9.17
CA GLN A 261 -28.14 15.88 10.37
C GLN A 261 -29.03 17.01 10.87
N GLN A 262 -28.50 18.23 10.99
CA GLN A 262 -29.25 19.39 11.46
C GLN A 262 -30.41 19.73 10.49
N PHE A 263 -30.20 19.58 9.18
CA PHE A 263 -31.24 19.72 8.17
C PHE A 263 -32.34 18.66 8.31
N ILE A 264 -31.97 17.38 8.45
CA ILE A 264 -32.91 16.27 8.66
C ILE A 264 -33.70 16.46 9.95
N THR A 265 -33.04 16.82 11.06
CA THR A 265 -33.70 17.09 12.34
C THR A 265 -34.69 18.24 12.23
N ASN A 266 -34.34 19.34 11.56
CA ASN A 266 -35.23 20.48 11.35
C ASN A 266 -36.44 20.12 10.47
N MET A 267 -36.26 19.26 9.47
CA MET A 267 -37.37 18.73 8.65
C MET A 267 -38.30 17.82 9.46
N SER A 268 -37.74 16.95 10.33
CA SER A 268 -38.52 16.05 11.18
C SER A 268 -39.31 16.77 12.28
N MET A 269 -38.87 17.96 12.69
CA MET A 269 -39.55 18.78 13.71
C MET A 269 -40.70 19.62 13.14
N LYS A 270 -40.85 19.69 11.82
CA LYS A 270 -41.83 20.54 11.13
C LYS A 270 -43.07 19.78 10.62
N ASN A 271 -43.21 18.51 10.97
CA ASN A 271 -44.38 17.66 10.70
C ASN A 271 -45.01 17.17 12.00
#